data_AF-A0A061NYC4-F1
#
_entry.id   AF-A0A061NYC4-F1
#
_cell.length_a   1.000
_cell.length_b   1.000
_cell.length_c   1.000
_cell.angle_alpha   90.00
_cell.angle_beta   90.00
_cell.angle_gamma   90.00
#
_symmetry.space_group_name_H-M   'P 1'
#
loop_
_entity.id
_entity.type
_entity.pdbx_description
1 polymer ?
#
loop_
_entity_poly.entity_id
_entity_poly.type
_entity_poly.pdbx_seq_one_letter_code
_entity_poly.pdbx_strand_id
1 'polypeptide(L)'
;MISYTGEMFSPIKRAMECGFTIHHLSMPCAHCSQDATHHLLYLDGVLQTSGSPINVEDYADATQIYESVCYDCYTTAIQAAYA
;
A
#
# COMPACT_ATOMS: atom_id res chain seq x y z
N MET A 1 0.34 2.15 6.97
CA MET A 1 -0.75 1.73 7.92
C MET A 1 -1.59 0.65 7.29
N ILE A 2 -1.95 0.85 6.02
CA ILE A 2 -2.50 -0.14 5.09
C ILE A 2 -1.33 -0.75 4.30
N SER A 3 -1.38 -2.03 3.97
CA SER A 3 -0.42 -2.74 3.11
C SER A 3 -0.70 -2.49 1.63
N TYR A 4 0.14 -2.99 0.72
CA TYR A 4 -0.12 -2.92 -0.72
C TYR A 4 -1.36 -3.72 -1.15
N THR A 5 -1.73 -4.74 -0.38
CA THR A 5 -2.96 -5.53 -0.58
C THR A 5 -4.23 -4.77 -0.17
N GLY A 6 -4.11 -3.56 0.37
CA GLY A 6 -5.26 -2.73 0.76
C GLY A 6 -5.81 -3.09 2.15
N GLU A 7 -5.15 -4.00 2.85
CA GLU A 7 -5.55 -4.44 4.17
C GLU A 7 -4.77 -3.71 5.27
N MET A 8 -5.43 -3.47 6.40
CA MET A 8 -4.76 -2.90 7.57
C MET A 8 -3.93 -3.96 8.27
N PHE A 9 -2.70 -3.63 8.66
CA PHE A 9 -1.88 -4.54 9.49
C PHE A 9 -2.59 -4.83 10.82
N SER A 10 -2.72 -6.12 11.18
CA SER A 10 -3.47 -6.56 12.37
C SER A 10 -3.07 -5.85 13.67
N PRO A 11 -1.77 -5.62 13.96
CA PRO A 11 -1.38 -4.88 15.17
C PRO A 11 -1.89 -3.44 15.19
N ILE A 12 -1.96 -2.78 14.03
CA ILE A 12 -2.46 -1.40 13.92
C ILE A 12 -3.97 -1.35 14.12
N LYS A 13 -4.71 -2.29 13.54
CA LYS A 13 -6.14 -2.45 13.79
C LYS A 13 -6.40 -2.59 15.29
N ARG A 14 -5.60 -3.40 15.98
CA ARG A 14 -5.73 -3.57 17.43
C ARG A 14 -5.41 -2.31 18.22
N ALA A 15 -4.38 -1.56 17.82
CA ALA A 15 -4.03 -0.28 18.46
C ALA A 15 -5.18 0.74 18.37
N MET A 16 -5.87 0.81 17.21
CA MET A 16 -7.07 1.62 17.04
C MET A 16 -8.21 1.19 17.96
N GLU A 17 -8.50 -0.11 18.02
CA GLU A 17 -9.55 -0.66 18.89
C GLU A 17 -9.29 -0.37 20.37
N CYS A 18 -8.02 -0.36 20.79
CA CYS A 18 -7.61 -0.03 22.15
C CYS A 18 -7.60 1.48 22.44
N GLY A 19 -7.94 2.34 21.47
CA GLY A 19 -8.02 3.79 21.66
C GLY A 19 -6.67 4.49 21.75
N PHE A 20 -5.61 3.93 21.15
CA PHE A 20 -4.31 4.60 21.08
C PHE A 20 -4.43 5.87 20.24
N THR A 21 -3.76 6.94 20.65
CA THR A 21 -3.64 8.15 19.83
C THR A 21 -2.81 7.84 18.58
N ILE A 22 -3.38 8.09 17.41
CA ILE A 22 -2.71 7.88 16.12
C ILE A 22 -2.50 9.22 15.44
N HIS A 23 -1.27 9.48 15.02
CA HIS A 23 -0.94 10.62 14.18
C HIS A 23 -0.74 10.15 12.75
N HIS A 24 -1.54 10.69 11.83
CA HIS A 24 -1.38 10.42 10.41
C HIS A 24 -0.23 11.27 9.85
N LEU A 25 0.70 10.61 9.17
CA LEU A 25 1.72 11.29 8.36
C LEU A 25 1.11 11.60 7.00
N SER A 26 1.07 12.89 6.63
CA SER A 26 0.69 13.30 5.28
C SER A 26 1.85 13.01 4.33
N MET A 27 1.54 12.39 3.20
CA MET A 27 2.47 12.06 2.13
C MET A 27 1.78 12.40 0.80
N PRO A 28 2.48 12.97 -0.20
CA PRO A 28 1.88 13.23 -1.50
C PRO A 28 1.67 11.93 -2.29
N CYS A 29 0.60 11.87 -3.08
CA CYS A 29 0.37 10.81 -4.05
C CYS A 29 1.40 10.86 -5.17
N ALA A 30 1.91 9.70 -5.60
CA ALA A 30 2.86 9.60 -6.71
C ALA A 30 2.23 9.94 -8.09
N HIS A 31 0.91 9.80 -8.24
CA HIS A 31 0.22 9.98 -9.53
C HIS A 31 -0.65 11.24 -9.62
N CYS A 32 -0.90 11.93 -8.51
CA CYS A 32 -1.74 13.11 -8.48
C CYS A 32 -1.36 14.04 -7.32
N SER A 33 -2.09 15.15 -7.14
CA SER A 33 -1.80 16.15 -6.10
C SER A 33 -2.52 15.92 -4.76
N GLN A 34 -3.18 14.77 -4.57
CA GLN A 34 -3.88 14.44 -3.32
C GLN A 34 -2.95 13.75 -2.31
N ASP A 35 -3.41 13.66 -1.07
CA ASP A 35 -2.72 12.91 -0.01
C ASP A 35 -2.80 11.40 -0.26
N ALA A 36 -1.65 10.74 -0.12
CA ALA A 36 -1.52 9.31 -0.20
C ALA A 36 -2.07 8.64 1.07
N THR A 37 -2.84 7.57 0.87
CA THR A 37 -3.45 6.77 1.93
C THR A 37 -3.16 5.28 1.77
N HIS A 38 -2.75 4.86 0.57
CA HIS A 38 -2.51 3.49 0.17
C HIS A 38 -1.12 3.36 -0.43
N HIS A 39 -0.68 2.11 -0.62
CA HIS A 39 0.57 1.80 -1.28
C HIS A 39 0.32 0.83 -2.44
N LEU A 40 1.06 0.99 -3.53
CA LEU A 40 1.16 0.01 -4.61
C LEU A 40 2.52 -0.69 -4.50
N LEU A 41 2.57 -1.97 -4.87
CA LEU A 41 3.80 -2.75 -4.96
C LEU A 41 3.97 -3.24 -6.40
N TYR A 42 5.10 -2.88 -7.00
CA TYR A 42 5.51 -3.41 -8.29
C TYR A 42 6.74 -4.29 -8.11
N LEU A 43 6.70 -5.47 -8.73
CA LEU A 43 7.85 -6.37 -8.87
C LEU A 43 8.15 -6.51 -10.35
N ASP A 44 9.34 -6.08 -10.76
CA ASP A 44 9.75 -6.04 -12.17
C ASP A 44 8.73 -5.30 -13.06
N GLY A 45 8.14 -4.23 -12.52
CA GLY A 45 7.12 -3.41 -13.18
C GLY A 45 5.70 -4.02 -13.18
N VAL A 46 5.52 -5.23 -12.64
CA VAL A 46 4.21 -5.88 -12.53
C VAL A 46 3.57 -5.56 -11.19
N LEU A 47 2.37 -4.97 -11.22
CA LEU A 47 1.58 -4.67 -10.04
C LEU A 47 1.18 -5.95 -9.29
N GLN A 48 1.49 -6.00 -8.01
CA GLN A 48 1.10 -7.07 -7.11
C GLN A 48 -0.16 -6.67 -6.34
N THR A 49 -1.19 -7.52 -6.41
CA THR A 49 -2.48 -7.29 -5.73
C THR A 49 -2.77 -8.30 -4.63
N SER A 50 -1.93 -9.32 -4.48
CA SER A 50 -2.10 -10.38 -3.49
C SER A 50 -0.73 -10.88 -2.99
N GLY A 51 -0.72 -11.54 -1.83
CA GLY A 51 0.49 -12.09 -1.23
C GLY A 51 0.64 -11.73 0.24
N SER A 52 1.83 -11.97 0.79
CA SER A 52 2.15 -11.56 2.16
C SER A 52 2.16 -10.03 2.26
N PRO A 53 1.45 -9.41 3.23
CA PRO A 53 1.43 -7.96 3.43
C PRO A 53 2.79 -7.36 3.83
N ILE A 54 3.65 -8.19 4.44
CA ILE A 54 5.01 -7.84 4.83
C ILE A 54 5.92 -8.78 4.07
N ASN A 55 6.80 -8.21 3.26
CA ASN A 55 7.86 -8.96 2.63
C ASN A 55 9.13 -8.10 2.58
N VAL A 56 10.10 -8.50 3.41
CA VAL A 56 11.41 -7.87 3.54
C VAL A 56 12.36 -8.99 3.20
N GLU A 57 13.04 -8.89 2.06
CA GLU A 57 14.09 -9.80 1.56
C GLU A 57 13.69 -11.02 0.69
N ASP A 58 12.41 -11.40 0.50
CA ASP A 58 12.09 -12.59 -0.36
C ASP A 58 12.11 -12.33 -1.87
N TYR A 59 12.35 -11.10 -2.33
CA TYR A 59 12.37 -10.74 -3.75
C TYR A 59 13.81 -10.61 -4.29
N ALA A 60 14.71 -11.51 -3.88
CA ALA A 60 16.16 -11.40 -4.10
C ALA A 60 16.59 -11.06 -5.54
N ASP A 61 15.78 -11.40 -6.54
CA ASP A 61 16.06 -11.18 -7.96
C ASP A 61 15.13 -10.17 -8.66
N ALA A 62 14.11 -9.62 -7.98
CA ALA A 62 13.11 -8.75 -8.59
C ALA A 62 13.27 -7.28 -8.17
N THR A 63 13.10 -6.36 -9.11
CA THR A 63 13.12 -4.92 -8.85
C THR A 63 11.84 -4.52 -8.11
N GLN A 64 11.96 -4.17 -6.83
CA GLN A 64 10.85 -3.78 -5.98
C GLN A 64 10.64 -2.26 -5.98
N ILE A 65 9.42 -1.82 -6.29
CA ILE A 65 9.03 -0.40 -6.21
C ILE A 65 7.74 -0.29 -5.38
N TYR A 66 7.80 0.54 -4.33
CA TYR A 66 6.61 0.95 -3.59
C TYR A 66 6.24 2.38 -3.93
N GLU A 67 4.99 2.60 -4.30
CA GLU A 67 4.45 3.93 -4.57
C GLU A 67 3.34 4.26 -3.56
N SER A 68 3.45 5.42 -2.91
CA SER A 68 2.40 5.95 -2.05
C SER A 68 1.38 6.69 -2.90
N VAL A 69 0.11 6.26 -2.84
CA VAL A 69 -0.96 6.78 -3.71
C VAL A 69 -2.23 7.10 -2.93
N CYS A 70 -3.06 7.99 -3.48
CA CYS A 70 -4.41 8.22 -2.95
C CYS A 70 -5.33 7.02 -3.27
N TYR A 71 -6.48 6.95 -2.59
CA TYR A 71 -7.44 5.86 -2.76
C TYR A 71 -7.96 5.72 -4.20
N ASP A 72 -8.20 6.84 -4.88
CA ASP A 72 -8.69 6.83 -6.26
C ASP A 72 -7.65 6.24 -7.23
N CYS A 73 -6.38 6.63 -7.08
CA CYS A 73 -5.29 6.08 -7.88
C CYS A 73 -5.05 4.58 -7.58
N TYR A 74 -5.18 4.19 -6.30
CA TYR A 74 -5.08 2.80 -5.88
C TYR A 74 -6.17 1.93 -6.52
N THR A 75 -7.43 2.34 -6.41
CA THR A 75 -8.56 1.58 -6.96
C THR A 75 -8.50 1.49 -8.49
N THR A 76 -8.10 2.57 -9.16
CA THR A 76 -7.88 2.58 -10.61
C THR A 76 -6.81 1.57 -11.03
N ALA A 77 -5.66 1.56 -10.36
CA ALA A 77 -4.56 0.66 -10.69
C ALA A 77 -4.95 -0.82 -10.51
N ILE A 78 -5.66 -1.14 -9.41
CA ILE A 78 -6.12 -2.50 -9.15
C ILE A 78 -7.17 -2.97 -10.15
N GLN A 79 -8.14 -2.12 -10.50
CA GLN A 79 -9.14 -2.46 -11.51
C GLN A 79 -8.50 -2.76 -12.86
N ALA A 80 -7.48 -2.00 -13.25
CA ALA A 80 -6.73 -2.24 -14.47
C ALA A 80 -5.96 -3.58 -14.46
N ALA A 81 -5.51 -4.06 -13.30
CA ALA A 81 -4.81 -5.33 -13.16
C ALA A 81 -5.71 -6.57 -13.25
N TYR A 82 -7.03 -6.41 -13.04
CA TYR A 82 -8.02 -7.47 -13.17
C TYR A 82 -8.77 -7.47 -14.51
N ALA A 83 -8.47 -6.52 -15.39
CA ALA A 83 -9.06 -6.38 -16.74
C ALA A 83 -8.26 -7.16 -17.78
#